data_AF-A0A423UZT5-F1
#
_entry.id   AF-A0A423UZT5-F1
#
_cell.length_a   1.000
_cell.length_b   1.000
_cell.length_c   1.000
_cell.angle_alpha   90.00
_cell.angle_beta   90.00
_cell.angle_gamma   90.00
#
_symmetry.space_group_name_H-M   'P 1'
#
loop_
_entity.id
_entity.type
_entity.pdbx_description
1 polymer ?
#
loop_
_entity_poly.entity_id
_entity_poly.type
_entity_poly.pdbx_seq_one_letter_code
_entity_poly.pdbx_strand_id
1 'polypeptide(L)'
;MVVAAALVSCTQASSGGGPDADVRNAADPAAADAARGAGNADSAENTDQAEREAGEAEPTAVPSPGPELVRDAFATLQATLNETCTPGAGDCAYFLGRVTRELTELDESMRADAKGSGHFKKPLADMKALFDKLGDDRSEAHLEKHFSEIVGTRDGINAWMQDHPDDYR
;
A
#
# COMPACT_ATOMS: atom_id res chain seq x y z
N MET A 1 -41.61 33.26 6.62
CA MET A 1 -42.00 32.04 5.87
C MET A 1 -41.23 30.88 6.46
N VAL A 2 -41.94 29.89 6.99
CA VAL A 2 -41.39 28.64 7.57
C VAL A 2 -41.65 27.54 6.55
N VAL A 3 -40.60 26.81 6.12
CA VAL A 3 -40.68 25.47 5.49
C VAL A 3 -39.32 24.80 5.75
N ALA A 4 -39.19 24.02 6.83
CA ALA A 4 -39.39 22.57 6.97
C ALA A 4 -38.20 21.73 6.45
N ALA A 5 -37.51 21.11 7.42
CA ALA A 5 -36.44 20.14 7.25
C ALA A 5 -36.99 18.74 6.89
N ALA A 6 -36.22 17.97 6.12
CA ALA A 6 -36.40 16.54 5.98
C ALA A 6 -35.02 15.85 6.12
N LEU A 7 -34.85 15.14 7.24
CA LEU A 7 -33.72 14.25 7.51
C LEU A 7 -34.09 12.85 6.98
N VAL A 8 -33.29 12.30 6.07
CA VAL A 8 -33.33 10.87 5.72
C VAL A 8 -32.14 10.20 6.37
N SER A 9 -32.45 9.28 7.29
CA SER A 9 -31.52 8.43 8.02
C SER A 9 -31.72 7.00 7.50
N CYS A 10 -30.65 6.37 7.00
CA CYS A 10 -30.66 4.95 6.63
C CYS A 10 -29.80 4.17 7.62
N THR A 11 -30.44 3.69 8.68
CA THR A 11 -29.87 2.72 9.62
C THR A 11 -29.97 1.33 8.99
N GLN A 12 -28.84 0.64 8.80
CA GLN A 12 -28.85 -0.81 8.55
C GLN A 12 -28.02 -1.49 9.64
N ALA A 13 -28.73 -2.08 10.59
CA ALA A 13 -28.19 -3.03 11.56
C ALA A 13 -28.65 -4.43 11.15
N SER A 14 -27.72 -5.37 11.09
CA SER A 14 -28.02 -6.79 11.26
C SER A 14 -26.87 -7.44 12.03
N SER A 15 -27.25 -7.91 13.22
CA SER A 15 -26.57 -8.84 14.13
C SER A 15 -26.05 -10.07 13.34
N GLY A 16 -24.91 -10.69 13.64
CA GLY A 16 -24.44 -11.18 14.94
C GLY A 16 -24.52 -12.70 14.94
N GLY A 17 -23.37 -13.39 14.90
CA GLY A 17 -23.25 -14.85 15.03
C GLY A 17 -21.78 -15.21 15.24
N GLY A 18 -21.44 -15.63 16.47
CA GLY A 18 -20.07 -15.68 17.00
C GLY A 18 -19.22 -16.90 16.63
N PRO A 19 -18.03 -17.02 17.24
CA PRO A 19 -17.06 -18.08 16.99
C PRO A 19 -17.23 -19.25 17.95
N ASP A 20 -17.32 -20.48 17.42
CA ASP A 20 -17.22 -21.70 18.23
C ASP A 20 -15.84 -22.35 18.07
N ALA A 21 -15.35 -22.76 19.24
CA ALA A 21 -14.01 -23.23 19.52
C ALA A 21 -13.85 -24.75 19.31
N ASP A 22 -12.60 -25.13 19.02
CA ASP A 22 -11.86 -26.30 19.52
C ASP A 22 -12.60 -27.65 19.69
N VAL A 23 -12.24 -28.63 18.85
CA VAL A 23 -12.18 -30.04 19.26
C VAL A 23 -10.87 -30.68 18.76
N ARG A 24 -9.97 -30.91 19.71
CA ARG A 24 -8.86 -31.87 19.66
C ARG A 24 -9.35 -33.31 19.56
N ASN A 25 -8.74 -34.13 18.70
CA ASN A 25 -8.11 -35.44 19.03
C ASN A 25 -7.64 -36.09 17.71
N ALA A 26 -6.33 -36.24 17.48
CA ALA A 26 -5.50 -37.38 17.89
C ALA A 26 -5.80 -38.67 17.11
N ALA A 27 -4.86 -39.07 16.24
CA ALA A 27 -4.13 -40.35 16.29
C ALA A 27 -3.56 -40.69 14.90
N ASP A 28 -2.24 -40.58 14.78
CA ASP A 28 -1.45 -41.47 13.91
C ASP A 28 -1.44 -42.85 14.57
N PRO A 29 -1.48 -43.96 13.80
CA PRO A 29 -0.21 -44.66 13.58
C PRO A 29 -0.06 -45.38 12.22
N ALA A 30 1.15 -45.24 11.67
CA ALA A 30 2.08 -46.30 11.25
C ALA A 30 1.59 -47.58 10.51
N ALA A 31 2.05 -47.68 9.25
CA ALA A 31 2.89 -48.74 8.67
C ALA A 31 2.40 -50.19 8.44
N ALA A 32 2.94 -50.73 7.33
CA ALA A 32 3.14 -52.13 6.92
C ALA A 32 1.94 -52.87 6.28
N ASP A 33 2.08 -53.77 5.32
CA ASP A 33 3.13 -54.20 4.37
C ASP A 33 2.50 -55.34 3.54
N ALA A 34 2.93 -55.52 2.28
CA ALA A 34 2.83 -56.74 1.45
C ALA A 34 1.45 -57.29 1.00
N ALA A 35 1.27 -57.94 -0.15
CA ALA A 35 2.03 -58.15 -1.39
C ALA A 35 1.20 -59.09 -2.30
N ARG A 36 1.58 -59.14 -3.59
CA ARG A 36 1.32 -60.18 -4.63
C ARG A 36 0.03 -60.01 -5.44
N GLY A 37 0.06 -59.98 -6.78
CA GLY A 37 1.12 -60.24 -7.77
C GLY A 37 0.54 -59.91 -9.17
N ALA A 38 1.10 -60.23 -10.33
CA ALA A 38 2.44 -60.55 -10.84
C ALA A 38 2.21 -60.82 -12.36
N GLY A 39 3.12 -60.31 -13.22
CA GLY A 39 3.27 -60.68 -14.65
C GLY A 39 2.66 -59.66 -15.63
N ASN A 40 3.34 -59.12 -16.65
CA ASN A 40 4.62 -59.38 -17.34
C ASN A 40 5.24 -58.01 -17.73
N ALA A 41 6.55 -57.73 -17.64
CA ALA A 41 7.64 -58.10 -18.57
C ALA A 41 7.23 -57.88 -20.05
N ASP A 42 7.91 -57.12 -20.91
CA ASP A 42 9.30 -56.70 -21.01
C ASP A 42 9.42 -55.68 -22.17
N SER A 43 10.57 -55.00 -22.26
CA SER A 43 11.13 -54.30 -23.42
C SER A 43 10.64 -52.86 -23.69
N ALA A 44 11.49 -51.86 -23.88
CA ALA A 44 12.94 -51.74 -23.76
C ALA A 44 13.26 -50.24 -23.74
N GLU A 45 14.38 -49.91 -23.12
CA GLU A 45 14.98 -48.57 -23.03
C GLU A 45 15.15 -47.89 -24.40
N ASN A 46 14.89 -46.58 -24.43
CA ASN A 46 15.71 -45.70 -25.27
C ASN A 46 16.00 -44.41 -24.50
N THR A 47 17.18 -44.43 -23.88
CA THR A 47 17.99 -43.28 -23.53
C THR A 47 18.07 -42.37 -24.73
N ASP A 48 17.53 -41.16 -24.66
CA ASP A 48 18.23 -40.05 -25.31
C ASP A 48 18.04 -38.75 -24.55
N GLN A 49 19.21 -38.24 -24.19
CA GLN A 49 19.47 -37.08 -23.38
C GLN A 49 19.40 -35.88 -24.30
N ALA A 50 18.20 -35.35 -24.52
CA ALA A 50 18.02 -34.04 -25.13
C ALA A 50 18.15 -32.96 -24.04
N GLU A 51 19.40 -32.57 -23.84
CA GLU A 51 19.88 -31.21 -23.55
C GLU A 51 18.96 -30.31 -22.70
N ARG A 52 19.41 -30.10 -21.45
CA ARG A 52 19.11 -28.89 -20.69
C ARG A 52 19.63 -27.69 -21.47
N GLU A 53 18.78 -27.08 -22.28
CA GLU A 53 18.91 -25.65 -22.57
C GLU A 53 18.51 -24.90 -21.29
N ALA A 54 19.48 -24.77 -20.38
CA ALA A 54 19.50 -23.64 -19.48
C ALA A 54 19.73 -22.40 -20.35
N GLY A 55 18.67 -21.92 -20.99
CA GLY A 55 18.63 -20.54 -21.43
C GLY A 55 18.89 -19.71 -20.18
N GLU A 56 19.99 -18.97 -20.16
CA GLU A 56 20.17 -17.84 -19.28
C GLU A 56 18.89 -17.02 -19.39
N ALA A 57 18.03 -17.14 -18.38
CA ALA A 57 16.99 -16.18 -18.17
C ALA A 57 17.74 -14.88 -17.90
N GLU A 58 17.94 -14.08 -18.95
CA GLU A 58 18.21 -12.66 -18.85
C GLU A 58 17.35 -12.16 -17.70
N PRO A 59 17.94 -11.54 -16.65
CA PRO A 59 17.14 -11.03 -15.55
C PRO A 59 16.14 -10.09 -16.20
N THR A 60 14.86 -10.47 -16.22
CA THR A 60 13.79 -9.62 -16.71
C THR A 60 13.91 -8.36 -15.90
N ALA A 61 14.43 -7.30 -16.52
CA ALA A 61 14.58 -6.01 -15.89
C ALA A 61 13.18 -5.65 -15.37
N VAL A 62 13.05 -5.57 -14.05
CA VAL A 62 11.80 -5.12 -13.43
C VAL A 62 11.56 -3.74 -14.06
N PRO A 63 10.44 -3.54 -14.76
CA PRO A 63 10.18 -2.26 -15.40
C PRO A 63 10.29 -1.18 -14.31
N SER A 64 11.13 -0.18 -14.55
CA SER A 64 11.22 0.96 -13.64
C SER A 64 9.82 1.54 -13.44
N PRO A 65 9.45 1.91 -12.20
CA PRO A 65 8.16 2.48 -11.94
C PRO A 65 7.86 3.62 -12.91
N GLY A 66 6.77 3.45 -13.65
CA GLY A 66 6.23 4.53 -14.47
C GLY A 66 5.46 5.54 -13.61
N PRO A 67 4.87 6.56 -14.26
CA PRO A 67 4.10 7.60 -13.58
C PRO A 67 2.92 7.07 -12.76
N GLU A 68 2.48 5.82 -13.02
CA GLU A 68 1.38 5.17 -12.31
C GLU A 68 1.57 5.10 -10.80
N LEU A 69 2.79 4.88 -10.30
CA LEU A 69 3.02 4.87 -8.85
C LEU A 69 2.86 6.27 -8.25
N VAL A 70 3.34 7.29 -8.96
CA VAL A 70 3.18 8.69 -8.53
C VAL A 70 1.71 9.08 -8.56
N ARG A 71 0.99 8.67 -9.61
CA ARG A 71 -0.44 8.89 -9.76
C ARG A 71 -1.23 8.28 -8.60
N ASP A 72 -0.94 7.02 -8.28
CA ASP A 72 -1.69 6.26 -7.28
C ASP A 72 -1.39 6.81 -5.87
N ALA A 73 -0.12 7.08 -5.54
CA ALA A 73 0.26 7.73 -4.28
C ALA A 73 -0.30 9.17 -4.17
N PHE A 74 -0.36 9.90 -5.29
CA PHE A 74 -0.99 11.21 -5.28
C PHE A 74 -2.49 11.11 -5.00
N ALA A 75 -3.18 10.12 -5.58
CA ALA A 75 -4.61 9.91 -5.34
C ALA A 75 -4.92 9.63 -3.86
N THR A 76 -4.08 8.89 -3.14
CA THR A 76 -4.27 8.64 -1.71
C THR A 76 -4.02 9.89 -0.87
N LEU A 77 -3.03 10.72 -1.23
CA LEU A 77 -2.84 12.05 -0.63
C LEU A 77 -4.08 12.93 -0.84
N GLN A 78 -4.65 12.92 -2.06
CA GLN A 78 -5.84 13.69 -2.38
C GLN A 78 -7.07 13.29 -1.56
N ALA A 79 -7.17 12.01 -1.18
CA ALA A 79 -8.24 11.52 -0.30
C ALA A 79 -8.24 12.19 1.08
N THR A 80 -7.15 12.87 1.46
CA THR A 80 -7.05 13.61 2.74
C THR A 80 -7.40 15.09 2.63
N LEU A 81 -7.56 15.67 1.42
CA LEU A 81 -7.67 17.12 1.23
C LEU A 81 -8.92 17.75 1.84
N ASN A 82 -10.02 17.00 1.90
CA ASN A 82 -11.27 17.45 2.52
C ASN A 82 -11.33 17.11 4.02
N GLU A 83 -10.26 16.52 4.56
CA GLU A 83 -10.13 16.18 5.97
C GLU A 83 -9.25 17.23 6.67
N THR A 84 -9.56 17.47 7.94
CA THR A 84 -8.80 18.31 8.87
C THR A 84 -9.10 17.85 10.30
N CYS A 85 -8.35 18.37 11.26
CA CYS A 85 -8.62 18.15 12.69
C CYS A 85 -8.33 19.41 13.50
N THR A 86 -8.76 19.40 14.76
CA THR A 86 -8.36 20.41 15.75
C THR A 86 -7.30 19.81 16.67
N PRO A 87 -6.10 20.42 16.82
CA PRO A 87 -5.09 19.94 17.76
C PRO A 87 -5.64 19.77 19.18
N GLY A 88 -5.28 18.67 19.84
CA GLY A 88 -5.80 18.23 21.13
C GLY A 88 -7.11 17.44 21.05
N ALA A 89 -7.69 17.27 19.86
CA ALA A 89 -8.81 16.35 19.63
C ALA A 89 -8.29 14.96 19.27
N GLY A 90 -8.92 13.91 19.80
CA GLY A 90 -8.43 12.53 19.64
C GLY A 90 -8.41 11.98 18.20
N ASP A 91 -9.09 12.63 17.26
CA ASP A 91 -9.05 12.31 15.83
C ASP A 91 -7.84 12.94 15.12
N CYS A 92 -7.16 13.91 15.75
CA CYS A 92 -6.11 14.69 15.11
C CYS A 92 -4.82 13.90 14.90
N ALA A 93 -4.47 13.03 15.86
CA ALA A 93 -3.37 12.07 15.73
C ALA A 93 -3.53 11.19 14.48
N TYR A 94 -4.74 10.68 14.25
CA TYR A 94 -5.04 9.81 13.11
C TYR A 94 -4.92 10.57 11.79
N PHE A 95 -5.53 11.75 11.70
CA PHE A 95 -5.46 12.58 10.51
C PHE A 95 -4.01 12.98 10.17
N LEU A 96 -3.26 13.51 11.12
CA LEU A 96 -1.87 13.93 10.87
C LEU A 96 -0.94 12.77 10.56
N GLY A 97 -1.13 11.62 11.23
CA GLY A 97 -0.41 10.40 10.91
C GLY A 97 -0.70 9.91 9.49
N ARG A 98 -1.97 9.96 9.06
CA ARG A 98 -2.37 9.63 7.69
C ARG A 98 -1.72 10.57 6.68
N VAL A 99 -1.85 11.88 6.81
CA VAL A 99 -1.24 12.85 5.87
C VAL A 99 0.27 12.64 5.76
N THR A 100 0.96 12.43 6.88
CA THR A 100 2.42 12.21 6.88
C THR A 100 2.81 10.92 6.15
N ARG A 101 2.02 9.85 6.29
CA ARG A 101 2.23 8.60 5.54
C ARG A 101 2.02 8.81 4.03
N GLU A 102 0.90 9.42 3.63
CA GLU A 102 0.64 9.64 2.20
C GLU A 102 1.71 10.53 1.55
N LEU A 103 2.23 11.53 2.28
CA LEU A 103 3.37 12.33 1.81
C LEU A 103 4.65 11.48 1.67
N THR A 104 4.87 10.51 2.55
CA THR A 104 6.04 9.62 2.48
C THR A 104 5.95 8.72 1.25
N GLU A 105 4.78 8.11 0.99
CA GLU A 105 4.55 7.26 -0.18
C GLU A 105 4.67 8.04 -1.49
N LEU A 106 4.20 9.30 -1.50
CA LEU A 106 4.37 10.18 -2.65
C LEU A 106 5.84 10.55 -2.90
N ASP A 107 6.58 10.88 -1.84
CA ASP A 107 8.02 11.18 -1.89
C ASP A 107 8.85 10.00 -2.42
N GLU A 108 8.53 8.79 -1.99
CA GLU A 108 9.16 7.55 -2.47
C GLU A 108 8.84 7.28 -3.94
N SER A 109 7.57 7.36 -4.34
CA SER A 109 7.17 7.14 -5.74
C SER A 109 7.80 8.17 -6.69
N MET A 110 7.82 9.45 -6.31
CA MET A 110 8.45 10.53 -7.11
C MET A 110 9.95 10.33 -7.31
N ARG A 111 10.66 9.79 -6.32
CA ARG A 111 12.09 9.47 -6.46
C ARG A 111 12.34 8.23 -7.32
N ALA A 112 11.43 7.27 -7.29
CA ALA A 112 11.52 6.03 -8.03
C ALA A 112 11.07 6.15 -9.50
N ASP A 113 10.39 7.24 -9.86
CA ASP A 113 9.93 7.50 -11.21
C ASP A 113 11.08 7.52 -12.24
N ALA A 114 10.83 6.93 -13.41
CA ALA A 114 11.83 6.79 -14.47
C ALA A 114 12.34 8.13 -15.05
N LYS A 115 11.57 9.21 -14.97
CA LYS A 115 12.02 10.57 -15.37
C LYS A 115 12.98 11.18 -14.34
N GLY A 116 13.07 10.58 -13.16
CA GLY A 116 13.98 10.92 -12.08
C GLY A 116 13.51 12.11 -11.23
N SER A 117 14.16 12.27 -10.07
CA SER A 117 13.85 13.31 -9.07
C SER A 117 13.94 14.75 -9.60
N GLY A 118 14.64 14.96 -10.72
CA GLY A 118 14.71 16.25 -11.40
C GLY A 118 13.35 16.74 -11.93
N HIS A 119 12.39 15.84 -12.12
CA HIS A 119 11.03 16.15 -12.56
C HIS A 119 10.20 16.75 -11.42
N PHE A 120 10.25 16.13 -10.24
CA PHE A 120 9.49 16.52 -9.05
C PHE A 120 10.28 17.41 -8.07
N LYS A 121 11.17 18.27 -8.57
CA LYS A 121 12.11 19.04 -7.73
C LYS A 121 11.44 19.79 -6.59
N LYS A 122 10.34 20.49 -6.87
CA LYS A 122 9.65 21.28 -5.85
C LYS A 122 8.93 20.39 -4.82
N PRO A 123 8.05 19.45 -5.21
CA PRO A 123 7.44 18.52 -4.24
C PRO A 123 8.45 17.80 -3.36
N LEU A 124 9.52 17.26 -3.94
CA LEU A 124 10.57 16.56 -3.19
C LEU A 124 11.31 17.48 -2.21
N ALA A 125 11.57 18.73 -2.59
CA ALA A 125 12.20 19.71 -1.70
C ALA A 125 11.28 20.09 -0.53
N ASP A 126 9.98 20.28 -0.80
CA ASP A 126 8.99 20.63 0.23
C ASP A 126 8.79 19.47 1.23
N MET A 127 8.68 18.23 0.74
CA MET A 127 8.58 17.03 1.59
C MET A 127 9.86 16.81 2.40
N LYS A 128 11.04 16.98 1.79
CA LYS A 128 12.31 16.94 2.52
C LYS A 128 12.34 17.96 3.66
N ALA A 129 11.95 19.21 3.40
CA ALA A 129 11.95 20.26 4.41
C ALA A 129 10.96 19.95 5.56
N LEU A 130 9.82 19.32 5.25
CA LEU A 130 8.89 18.82 6.26
C LEU A 130 9.53 17.70 7.08
N PHE A 131 10.06 16.65 6.44
CA PHE A 131 10.62 15.49 7.13
C PHE A 131 11.86 15.82 7.95
N ASP A 132 12.70 16.77 7.51
CA ASP A 132 13.83 17.28 8.31
C ASP A 132 13.35 17.97 9.60
N LYS A 133 12.17 18.61 9.60
CA LYS A 133 11.57 19.22 10.80
C LYS A 133 10.95 18.19 11.73
N LEU A 134 10.26 17.20 11.18
CA LEU A 134 9.58 16.15 11.95
C LEU A 134 10.58 15.13 12.54
N GLY A 135 11.71 14.90 11.87
CA GLY A 135 12.62 13.82 12.21
C GLY A 135 11.90 12.46 12.19
N ASP A 136 12.19 11.61 13.18
CA ASP A 136 11.57 10.28 13.33
C ASP A 136 10.40 10.25 14.33
N ASP A 137 10.13 11.37 15.02
CA ASP A 137 9.06 11.43 16.02
C ASP A 137 7.70 11.47 15.33
N ARG A 138 6.87 10.47 15.61
CA ARG A 138 5.50 10.33 15.09
C ARG A 138 4.47 10.35 16.21
N SER A 139 4.85 10.80 17.41
CA SER A 139 3.91 10.99 18.52
C SER A 139 2.89 12.08 18.18
N GLU A 140 1.68 11.94 18.72
CA GLU A 140 0.58 12.90 18.52
C GLU A 140 1.01 14.34 18.85
N ALA A 141 1.57 14.56 20.05
CA ALA A 141 2.02 15.88 20.48
C ALA A 141 3.05 16.51 19.52
N HIS A 142 3.91 15.69 18.90
CA HIS A 142 4.89 16.15 17.92
C HIS A 142 4.23 16.54 16.60
N LEU A 143 3.36 15.67 16.07
CA LEU A 143 2.67 15.94 14.81
C LEU A 143 1.74 17.16 14.93
N GLU A 144 1.00 17.28 16.03
CA GLU A 144 0.12 18.42 16.28
C GLU A 144 0.89 19.74 16.39
N LYS A 145 2.07 19.72 17.02
CA LYS A 145 2.97 20.89 17.05
C LYS A 145 3.36 21.36 15.65
N HIS A 146 3.41 20.45 14.68
CA HIS A 146 3.76 20.71 13.27
C HIS A 146 2.54 20.65 12.33
N PHE A 147 1.31 20.78 12.87
CA PHE A 147 0.06 20.68 12.11
C PHE A 147 0.09 21.57 10.85
N SER A 148 0.45 22.85 11.00
CA SER A 148 0.43 23.81 9.89
C SER A 148 1.45 23.47 8.81
N GLU A 149 2.63 22.99 9.17
CA GLU A 149 3.62 22.51 8.21
C GLU A 149 3.14 21.26 7.46
N ILE A 150 2.57 20.28 8.17
CA ILE A 150 2.08 19.03 7.56
C ILE A 150 0.96 19.33 6.55
N VAL A 151 -0.07 20.06 6.98
CA VAL A 151 -1.21 20.42 6.14
C VAL A 151 -0.81 21.35 5.01
N GLY A 152 0.05 22.34 5.29
CA GLY A 152 0.55 23.28 4.28
C GLY A 152 1.36 22.59 3.18
N THR A 153 2.21 21.62 3.54
CA THR A 153 2.96 20.83 2.56
C THR A 153 2.03 19.97 1.71
N ARG A 154 1.05 19.27 2.31
CA ARG A 154 0.03 18.52 1.57
C ARG A 154 -0.68 19.40 0.54
N ASP A 155 -1.19 20.54 0.97
CA ASP A 155 -1.98 21.43 0.11
C ASP A 155 -1.11 22.05 -1.00
N GLY A 156 0.12 22.45 -0.67
CA GLY A 156 1.07 23.01 -1.63
C GLY A 156 1.52 22.00 -2.68
N ILE A 157 1.71 20.73 -2.31
CA ILE A 157 2.02 19.65 -3.25
C ILE A 157 0.81 19.36 -4.12
N ASN A 158 -0.40 19.28 -3.56
CA ASN A 158 -1.60 19.11 -4.36
C ASN A 158 -1.75 20.23 -5.40
N ALA A 159 -1.56 21.49 -4.99
CA ALA A 159 -1.63 22.61 -5.94
C ALA A 159 -0.59 22.49 -7.06
N TRP A 160 0.66 22.11 -6.72
CA TRP A 160 1.71 21.93 -7.72
C TRP A 160 1.40 20.78 -8.69
N MET A 161 1.00 19.62 -8.16
CA MET A 161 0.62 18.46 -8.97
C MET A 161 -0.60 18.75 -9.85
N GLN A 162 -1.56 19.56 -9.40
CA GLN A 162 -2.69 19.95 -10.26
C GLN A 162 -2.27 20.88 -11.41
N ASP A 163 -1.20 21.66 -11.24
CA ASP A 163 -0.61 22.52 -12.28
C ASP A 163 0.31 21.75 -13.25
N HIS A 164 0.76 20.55 -12.86
CA HIS A 164 1.70 19.71 -13.62
C HIS A 164 1.11 18.33 -13.95
N PRO A 165 -0.05 18.27 -14.64
CA PRO A 165 -0.77 17.02 -14.84
C PRO A 165 -0.02 15.96 -15.63
N ASP A 166 0.85 16.37 -16.56
CA ASP A 166 1.64 15.50 -17.44
C ASP A 166 2.79 14.80 -16.70
N ASP A 167 3.08 15.23 -15.47
CA ASP A 167 4.19 14.68 -14.70
C ASP A 167 3.85 13.29 -14.13
N TYR A 168 2.56 12.99 -13.93
CA TYR A 168 2.04 11.76 -13.32
C TYR A 168 0.84 11.15 -14.06
N ARG A 169 0.57 11.55 -15.30
CA ARG A 169 -0.48 10.95 -16.15
C ARG A 169 0.09 10.13 -17.29
#